data_AF-A0A0G3GYD3-F1
#
_entry.id   AF-A0A0G3GYD3-F1
#
_cell.length_a   1.000
_cell.length_b   1.000
_cell.length_c   1.000
_cell.angle_alpha   90.00
_cell.angle_beta   90.00
_cell.angle_gamma   90.00
#
_symmetry.space_group_name_H-M   'P 1'
#
loop_
_entity.id
_entity.type
_entity.pdbx_description
1 polymer ?
#
loop_
_entity_poly.entity_id
_entity_poly.type
_entity_poly.pdbx_seq_one_letter_code
_entity_poly.pdbx_strand_id
1 'polypeptide(L)'
;MHSAIDNHLEHMATHFPRYAPCIQVHNNAAIPPDYLATDNVISAAIAQSTQLFKLDNPRHAAQVWLFSLMGSVAAPAIATMVCTDSCIDMGLDSGILFNRDDGLGYWFGFRPQSDAEGYKESGARLAATLTPIIDCICAVTKMRPAPLWAVVGDGVIQPAVDAGNEEFEQLRAIHIAQQLHLGLAEAAPVKIPQPRFEQIVDGGIVPLVVGEEPDYLLAHRTSCCMIYHGADSNYCTSCPHQPKEQRLAGLVQAAQF
;
A
#
# COMPACT_ATOMS: atom_id res chain seq x y z
N MET A 1 26.39 -13.64 -3.07
CA MET A 1 25.65 -14.37 -2.04
C MET A 1 24.24 -13.81 -2.08
N HIS A 2 23.27 -14.55 -2.63
CA HIS A 2 21.87 -14.09 -2.65
C HIS A 2 21.42 -13.96 -1.18
N SER A 3 20.86 -12.82 -0.80
CA SER A 3 20.37 -12.63 0.56
C SER A 3 19.13 -13.50 0.80
N ALA A 4 18.80 -13.84 2.06
CA ALA A 4 17.58 -14.57 2.37
C ALA A 4 16.32 -13.84 1.83
N ILE A 5 16.35 -12.51 1.85
CA ILE A 5 15.33 -11.63 1.28
C ILE A 5 15.18 -11.83 -0.23
N ASP A 6 16.29 -11.96 -0.97
CA ASP A 6 16.20 -12.17 -2.42
C ASP A 6 15.42 -13.45 -2.75
N ASN A 7 15.67 -14.53 -2.02
CA ASN A 7 14.93 -15.79 -2.20
C ASN A 7 13.44 -15.64 -1.83
N HIS A 8 13.13 -14.91 -0.75
CA HIS A 8 11.74 -14.64 -0.38
C HIS A 8 11.03 -13.80 -1.44
N LEU A 9 11.67 -12.76 -1.96
CA LEU A 9 11.11 -11.92 -3.02
C LEU A 9 10.92 -12.68 -4.33
N GLU A 10 11.85 -13.56 -4.71
CA GLU A 10 11.70 -14.41 -5.90
C GLU A 10 10.56 -15.43 -5.75
N HIS A 11 10.44 -16.02 -4.56
CA HIS A 11 9.31 -16.89 -4.24
C HIS A 11 7.99 -16.10 -4.34
N MET A 12 7.94 -14.89 -3.79
CA MET A 12 6.79 -14.00 -3.87
C MET A 12 6.44 -13.59 -5.29
N ALA A 13 7.43 -13.31 -6.15
CA ALA A 13 7.19 -13.02 -7.57
C ALA A 13 6.55 -14.21 -8.30
N THR A 14 6.84 -15.44 -7.86
CA THR A 14 6.33 -16.67 -8.45
C THR A 14 4.93 -17.00 -7.93
N HIS A 15 4.72 -16.89 -6.62
CA HIS A 15 3.46 -17.21 -5.95
C HIS A 15 2.41 -16.11 -6.15
N PHE A 16 2.83 -14.85 -6.20
CA PHE A 16 2.01 -13.68 -6.51
C PHE A 16 2.54 -12.93 -7.74
N PRO A 17 2.28 -13.42 -8.97
CA PRO A 17 2.79 -12.82 -10.21
C PRO A 17 2.46 -11.33 -10.37
N ARG A 18 1.38 -10.86 -9.73
CA ARG A 18 1.01 -9.44 -9.68
C ARG A 18 2.08 -8.53 -9.08
N TYR A 19 2.94 -9.05 -8.20
CA TYR A 19 4.03 -8.29 -7.59
C TYR A 19 5.33 -8.36 -8.37
N ALA A 20 5.50 -9.31 -9.29
CA ALA A 20 6.76 -9.51 -10.02
C ALA A 20 7.29 -8.21 -10.68
N PRO A 21 6.47 -7.40 -11.39
CA PRO A 21 6.94 -6.15 -11.99
C PRO A 21 7.50 -5.18 -10.94
N CYS A 22 6.98 -5.20 -9.72
CA CYS A 22 7.32 -4.26 -8.67
C CYS A 22 8.64 -4.56 -7.93
N ILE A 23 9.20 -5.78 -8.08
CA ILE A 23 10.41 -6.23 -7.36
C ILE A 23 11.51 -6.78 -8.28
N GLN A 24 11.22 -6.98 -9.56
CA GLN A 24 12.20 -7.39 -10.56
C GLN A 24 12.84 -6.16 -11.21
N VAL A 25 14.13 -5.96 -10.92
CA VAL A 25 14.91 -4.87 -11.49
C VAL A 25 15.35 -5.26 -12.91
N HIS A 26 14.72 -4.68 -13.94
CA HIS A 26 15.07 -4.92 -15.35
C HIS A 26 15.74 -3.69 -15.93
N ASN A 27 17.02 -3.77 -16.32
CA ASN A 27 17.75 -2.80 -17.17
C ASN A 27 17.66 -1.29 -16.81
N ASN A 28 17.01 -0.94 -15.71
CA ASN A 28 16.70 0.42 -15.29
C ASN A 28 17.68 0.85 -14.20
N ALA A 29 18.19 2.07 -14.34
CA ALA A 29 19.11 2.64 -13.38
C ALA A 29 18.43 2.76 -12.00
N ALA A 30 19.17 2.45 -10.95
CA ALA A 30 18.73 2.70 -9.58
C ALA A 30 18.44 4.21 -9.42
N ILE A 31 17.31 4.50 -8.79
CA ILE A 31 16.81 5.84 -8.54
C ILE A 31 17.05 6.15 -7.07
N PRO A 32 17.64 7.30 -6.72
CA PRO A 32 17.78 7.66 -5.31
C PRO A 32 16.40 8.04 -4.73
N PRO A 33 16.07 7.67 -3.48
CA PRO A 33 14.73 7.90 -2.91
C PRO A 33 14.24 9.35 -2.94
N ASP A 34 15.16 10.32 -2.78
CA ASP A 34 14.87 11.75 -2.82
C ASP A 34 14.34 12.22 -4.19
N TYR A 35 14.62 11.47 -5.27
CA TYR A 35 14.07 11.73 -6.60
C TYR A 35 12.54 11.76 -6.61
N LEU A 36 11.88 10.87 -5.84
CA LEU A 36 10.42 10.81 -5.75
C LEU A 36 9.80 12.05 -5.08
N ALA A 37 10.60 12.79 -4.31
CA ALA A 37 10.19 14.01 -3.61
C ALA A 37 10.48 15.29 -4.41
N THR A 38 10.71 15.18 -5.72
CA THR A 38 10.96 16.33 -6.59
C THR A 38 9.70 16.81 -7.31
N ASP A 39 9.54 18.13 -7.45
CA ASP A 39 8.41 18.76 -8.12
C ASP A 39 8.17 18.21 -9.54
N ASN A 40 9.25 17.92 -10.28
CA ASN A 40 9.17 17.39 -11.64
C ASN A 40 8.56 15.99 -11.68
N VAL A 41 9.00 15.09 -10.79
CA VAL A 41 8.48 13.72 -10.73
C VAL A 41 7.02 13.73 -10.31
N ILE A 42 6.67 14.48 -9.27
CA ILE A 42 5.30 14.56 -8.78
C ILE A 42 4.37 15.18 -9.82
N SER A 43 4.80 16.25 -10.49
CA SER A 43 4.00 16.87 -11.56
C SER A 43 3.80 15.94 -12.75
N ALA A 44 4.85 15.20 -13.16
CA ALA A 44 4.76 14.22 -14.24
C ALA A 44 3.83 13.05 -13.88
N ALA A 45 3.89 12.58 -12.62
CA ALA A 45 3.02 11.53 -12.12
C ALA A 45 1.55 11.97 -12.05
N ILE A 46 1.27 13.19 -11.59
CA ILE A 46 -0.09 13.77 -11.58
C ILE A 46 -0.63 13.90 -13.01
N ALA A 47 0.18 14.39 -13.95
CA ALA A 47 -0.22 14.51 -15.35
C ALA A 47 -0.53 13.14 -15.97
N GLN A 48 0.30 12.12 -15.70
CA GLN A 48 0.03 10.76 -16.14
C GLN A 48 -1.21 10.16 -15.48
N SER A 49 -1.40 10.34 -14.17
CA SER A 49 -2.61 9.86 -13.48
C SER A 49 -3.88 10.47 -14.08
N THR A 50 -3.82 11.76 -14.39
CA THR A 50 -4.91 12.50 -15.06
C THR A 50 -5.27 11.86 -16.40
N GLN A 51 -4.27 11.49 -17.20
CA GLN A 51 -4.48 10.85 -18.50
C GLN A 51 -4.96 9.40 -18.37
N LEU A 52 -4.31 8.60 -17.53
CA LEU A 52 -4.60 7.17 -17.33
C LEU A 52 -6.00 6.94 -16.80
N PHE A 53 -6.42 7.77 -15.84
CA PHE A 53 -7.69 7.59 -15.13
C PHE A 53 -8.74 8.65 -15.47
N LYS A 54 -8.47 9.53 -16.45
CA LYS A 54 -9.38 10.60 -16.90
C LYS A 54 -9.88 11.46 -15.73
N LEU A 55 -8.95 11.93 -14.90
CA LEU A 55 -9.25 12.72 -13.69
C LEU A 55 -9.11 14.22 -13.97
N ASP A 56 -10.17 14.99 -13.77
CA ASP A 56 -10.14 16.44 -14.00
C ASP A 56 -9.50 17.25 -12.86
N ASN A 57 -9.35 16.63 -11.68
CA ASN A 57 -8.81 17.30 -10.50
C ASN A 57 -7.39 16.78 -10.18
N PRO A 58 -6.35 17.64 -10.23
CA PRO A 58 -4.98 17.24 -9.95
C PRO A 58 -4.78 16.70 -8.53
N ARG A 59 -5.63 17.08 -7.56
CA ARG A 59 -5.60 16.53 -6.20
C ARG A 59 -6.03 15.05 -6.17
N HIS A 60 -7.03 14.70 -6.97
CA HIS A 60 -7.46 13.30 -7.08
C HIS A 60 -6.40 12.47 -7.78
N ALA A 61 -5.83 13.00 -8.87
CA ALA A 61 -4.70 12.40 -9.58
C ALA A 61 -3.48 12.15 -8.66
N ALA A 62 -3.12 13.13 -7.81
CA ALA A 62 -2.03 12.95 -6.85
C ALA A 62 -2.32 11.83 -5.83
N GLN A 63 -3.56 11.74 -5.34
CA GLN A 63 -3.97 10.74 -4.38
C GLN A 63 -4.05 9.33 -4.99
N VAL A 64 -4.50 9.21 -6.24
CA VAL A 64 -4.45 7.97 -7.03
C VAL A 64 -3.01 7.54 -7.25
N TRP A 65 -2.12 8.46 -7.62
CA TRP A 65 -0.71 8.14 -7.78
C TRP A 65 -0.06 7.66 -6.48
N LEU A 66 -0.28 8.34 -5.35
CA LEU A 66 0.24 7.89 -4.06
C LEU A 66 -0.28 6.49 -3.69
N PHE A 67 -1.56 6.22 -3.95
CA PHE A 67 -2.14 4.89 -3.77
C PHE A 67 -1.47 3.84 -4.67
N SER A 68 -1.24 4.14 -5.95
CA SER A 68 -0.52 3.26 -6.89
C SER A 68 0.94 3.03 -6.47
N LEU A 69 1.61 4.07 -5.98
CA LEU A 69 2.98 3.99 -5.48
C LEU A 69 3.06 3.04 -4.29
N MET A 70 2.19 3.20 -3.28
CA MET A 70 2.10 2.30 -2.12
C MET A 70 1.89 0.84 -2.53
N GLY A 71 0.99 0.58 -3.48
CA GLY A 71 0.77 -0.75 -4.03
C GLY A 71 1.98 -1.35 -4.76
N SER A 72 2.92 -0.52 -5.20
CA SER A 72 4.11 -0.98 -5.92
C SER A 72 5.35 -1.08 -5.03
N VAL A 73 5.53 -0.17 -4.07
CA VAL A 73 6.76 -0.13 -3.25
C VAL A 73 6.62 -0.77 -1.88
N ALA A 74 5.41 -0.84 -1.31
CA ALA A 74 5.18 -1.41 0.02
C ALA A 74 4.48 -2.77 -0.02
N ALA A 75 3.44 -2.92 -0.85
CA ALA A 75 2.62 -4.13 -0.86
C ALA A 75 3.40 -5.44 -1.08
N PRO A 76 4.40 -5.53 -1.99
CA PRO A 76 5.19 -6.75 -2.14
C PRO A 76 5.94 -7.13 -0.86
N ALA A 77 6.57 -6.16 -0.19
CA ALA A 77 7.30 -6.39 1.06
C ALA A 77 6.36 -6.85 2.18
N ILE A 78 5.20 -6.21 2.30
CA ILE A 78 4.19 -6.58 3.32
C ILE A 78 3.64 -7.99 3.08
N ALA A 79 3.28 -8.31 1.85
CA ALA A 79 2.84 -9.66 1.50
C ALA A 79 3.93 -10.68 1.81
N THR A 80 5.20 -10.35 1.55
CA THR A 80 6.35 -11.20 1.90
C THR A 80 6.41 -11.45 3.41
N MET A 81 6.26 -10.42 4.25
CA MET A 81 6.25 -10.57 5.73
C MET A 81 5.12 -11.47 6.23
N VAL A 82 3.98 -11.50 5.53
CA VAL A 82 2.87 -12.39 5.86
C VAL A 82 3.19 -13.82 5.46
N CYS A 83 3.81 -14.03 4.29
CA CYS A 83 4.09 -15.36 3.77
C CYS A 83 5.37 -15.99 4.36
N THR A 84 6.26 -15.18 4.94
CA THR A 84 7.58 -15.61 5.43
C THR A 84 7.95 -14.90 6.72
N ASP A 85 8.83 -15.48 7.52
CA ASP A 85 9.29 -14.93 8.81
C ASP A 85 10.26 -13.73 8.68
N SER A 86 10.35 -13.13 7.50
CA SER A 86 11.14 -11.92 7.28
C SER A 86 10.45 -10.66 7.77
N CYS A 87 11.25 -9.76 8.32
CA CYS A 87 10.84 -8.40 8.62
C CYS A 87 11.55 -7.44 7.69
N ILE A 88 11.02 -7.27 6.48
CA ILE A 88 11.63 -6.45 5.42
C ILE A 88 11.75 -4.97 5.83
N ASP A 89 12.90 -4.32 5.62
CA ASP A 89 13.03 -2.86 5.78
C ASP A 89 12.39 -2.14 4.57
N MET A 90 11.30 -1.41 4.81
CA MET A 90 10.56 -0.67 3.78
C MET A 90 11.04 0.77 3.57
N GLY A 91 12.10 1.24 4.24
CA GLY A 91 12.76 2.50 3.88
C GLY A 91 13.36 2.39 2.48
N LEU A 92 13.07 3.31 1.56
CA LEU A 92 13.50 3.13 0.15
C LEU A 92 15.02 3.25 -0.05
N ASP A 93 15.76 3.70 0.96
CA ASP A 93 17.22 3.70 1.04
C ASP A 93 17.81 2.32 1.42
N SER A 94 16.97 1.35 1.81
CA SER A 94 17.36 -0.01 2.19
C SER A 94 17.54 -0.97 1.01
N GLY A 95 17.32 -0.49 -0.22
CA GLY A 95 17.34 -1.33 -1.40
C GLY A 95 17.40 -0.55 -2.71
N ILE A 96 16.84 -1.14 -3.77
CA ILE A 96 16.89 -0.59 -5.12
C ILE A 96 15.49 -0.09 -5.50
N LEU A 97 15.33 1.23 -5.56
CA LEU A 97 14.19 1.88 -6.19
C LEU A 97 14.47 2.01 -7.70
N PHE A 98 13.47 1.72 -8.54
CA PHE A 98 13.62 1.74 -9.99
C PHE A 98 12.31 2.15 -10.68
N ASN A 99 12.42 2.62 -11.93
CA ASN A 99 11.25 2.77 -12.80
C ASN A 99 10.78 1.36 -13.19
N ARG A 100 9.51 1.05 -12.94
CA ARG A 100 8.96 -0.28 -13.22
C ARG A 100 8.81 -0.52 -14.72
N ASP A 101 8.36 0.52 -15.41
CA ASP A 101 8.00 0.50 -16.81
C ASP A 101 8.83 1.60 -17.52
N ASP A 102 9.10 1.44 -18.82
CA ASP A 102 9.85 2.42 -19.65
C ASP A 102 9.11 3.77 -19.86
N GLY A 103 8.03 3.99 -19.10
CA GLY A 103 7.16 5.15 -19.19
C GLY A 103 7.74 6.40 -18.53
N LEU A 104 6.92 7.45 -18.49
CA LEU A 104 7.29 8.79 -18.04
C LEU A 104 7.40 8.93 -16.50
N GLY A 105 7.68 7.84 -15.77
CA GLY A 105 7.87 7.88 -14.31
C GLY A 105 6.58 7.87 -13.46
N TYR A 106 5.53 7.19 -13.91
CA TYR A 106 4.34 6.94 -13.06
C TYR A 106 4.53 5.71 -12.16
N TRP A 107 5.00 4.60 -12.74
CA TRP A 107 5.15 3.33 -12.05
C TRP A 107 6.58 3.13 -11.56
N PHE A 108 6.72 2.94 -10.25
CA PHE A 108 7.98 2.63 -9.60
C PHE A 108 7.91 1.24 -8.98
N GLY A 109 9.04 0.55 -8.96
CA GLY A 109 9.24 -0.68 -8.21
C GLY A 109 10.29 -0.46 -7.12
N PHE A 110 10.24 -1.28 -6.09
CA PHE A 110 11.23 -1.27 -5.02
C PHE A 110 11.63 -2.69 -4.67
N ARG A 111 12.93 -2.98 -4.75
CA ARG A 111 13.53 -4.24 -4.31
C ARG A 111 14.31 -4.01 -3.02
N PRO A 112 13.72 -4.31 -1.84
CA PRO A 112 14.42 -4.20 -0.57
C PRO A 112 15.59 -5.19 -0.50
N GLN A 113 16.65 -4.84 0.23
CA GLN A 113 17.87 -5.66 0.35
C GLN A 113 18.28 -5.93 1.82
N SER A 114 17.50 -5.44 2.79
CA SER A 114 17.74 -5.65 4.21
C SER A 114 16.45 -5.89 4.99
N ASP A 115 16.60 -6.55 6.14
CA ASP A 115 15.55 -6.68 7.14
C ASP A 115 15.67 -5.51 8.14
N ALA A 116 14.53 -5.08 8.69
CA ALA A 116 14.44 -4.23 9.87
C ALA A 116 14.47 -5.09 11.15
N GLU A 117 14.74 -4.48 12.30
CA GLU A 117 14.74 -5.19 13.59
C GLU A 117 13.33 -5.64 14.01
N GLY A 118 12.29 -4.98 13.48
CA GLY A 118 10.90 -5.39 13.69
C GLY A 118 9.90 -4.59 12.84
N TYR A 119 8.67 -5.10 12.74
CA TYR A 119 7.65 -4.51 11.87
C TYR A 119 7.36 -3.05 12.22
N LYS A 120 7.35 -2.70 13.51
CA LYS A 120 7.17 -1.30 13.94
C LYS A 120 8.27 -0.38 13.39
N GLU A 121 9.52 -0.81 13.42
CA GLU A 121 10.63 -0.05 12.84
C GLU A 121 10.47 0.09 11.33
N SER A 122 10.15 -1.01 10.63
CA SER A 122 9.89 -0.98 9.18
C SER A 122 8.78 0.03 8.81
N GLY A 123 7.71 0.08 9.61
CA GLY A 123 6.65 1.10 9.47
C GLY A 123 7.17 2.52 9.66
N ALA A 124 8.01 2.77 10.67
CA ALA A 124 8.61 4.09 10.90
C ALA A 124 9.59 4.50 9.78
N ARG A 125 10.39 3.56 9.26
CA ARG A 125 11.31 3.75 8.13
C ARG A 125 10.55 4.13 6.86
N LEU A 126 9.45 3.44 6.58
CA LEU A 126 8.55 3.80 5.47
C LEU A 126 7.98 5.22 5.64
N ALA A 127 7.51 5.59 6.83
CA ALA A 127 7.02 6.95 7.10
C ALA A 127 8.12 8.02 6.86
N ALA A 128 9.35 7.76 7.29
CA ALA A 128 10.47 8.68 7.08
C ALA A 128 10.72 8.92 5.59
N THR A 129 10.67 7.88 4.76
CA THR A 129 10.82 8.03 3.31
C THR A 129 9.63 8.72 2.64
N LEU A 130 8.40 8.45 3.09
CA LEU A 130 7.20 9.02 2.48
C LEU A 130 6.94 10.48 2.86
N THR A 131 7.46 10.94 4.01
CA THR A 131 7.29 12.32 4.49
C THR A 131 7.68 13.38 3.46
N PRO A 132 8.92 13.41 2.91
CA PRO A 132 9.30 14.40 1.90
C PRO A 132 8.48 14.28 0.60
N ILE A 133 8.05 13.07 0.22
CA ILE A 133 7.18 12.87 -0.94
C ILE A 133 5.81 13.52 -0.71
N ILE A 134 5.19 13.25 0.45
CA ILE A 134 3.90 13.83 0.84
C ILE A 134 3.98 15.35 0.96
N ASP A 135 5.07 15.89 1.52
CA ASP A 135 5.30 17.33 1.62
C ASP A 135 5.36 17.98 0.23
N CYS A 136 6.07 17.37 -0.72
CA CYS A 136 6.12 17.85 -2.10
C CYS A 136 4.74 17.73 -2.79
N ILE A 137 3.99 16.64 -2.59
CA ILE A 137 2.59 16.55 -3.07
C ILE A 137 1.76 17.71 -2.51
N CYS A 138 1.85 17.98 -1.21
CA CYS A 138 1.12 19.07 -0.58
C CYS A 138 1.54 20.44 -1.15
N ALA A 139 2.84 20.64 -1.40
CA ALA A 139 3.35 21.87 -2.00
C ALA A 139 2.82 22.11 -3.42
N VAL A 140 2.82 21.08 -4.26
CA VAL A 140 2.37 21.13 -5.66
C VAL A 140 0.84 21.28 -5.76
N THR A 141 0.08 20.54 -4.95
CA THR A 141 -1.38 20.42 -5.09
C THR A 141 -2.20 21.29 -4.12
N LYS A 142 -1.53 21.87 -3.12
CA LYS A 142 -2.14 22.57 -1.97
C LYS A 142 -3.09 21.68 -1.16
N MET A 143 -2.89 20.37 -1.19
CA MET A 143 -3.61 19.43 -0.33
C MET A 143 -3.15 19.56 1.13
N ARG A 144 -4.02 19.15 2.04
CA ARG A 144 -3.61 18.90 3.43
C ARG A 144 -2.94 17.52 3.49
N PRO A 145 -1.99 17.29 4.41
CA PRO A 145 -1.29 16.01 4.53
C PRO A 145 -2.18 14.86 5.05
N ALA A 146 -3.19 15.16 5.88
CA ALA A 146 -3.99 14.13 6.56
C ALA A 146 -4.67 13.10 5.62
N PRO A 147 -5.33 13.50 4.51
CA PRO A 147 -5.87 12.53 3.54
C PRO A 147 -4.81 11.64 2.88
N LEU A 148 -3.60 12.17 2.64
CA LEU A 148 -2.50 11.41 2.03
C LEU A 148 -1.94 10.37 3.02
N TRP A 149 -1.79 10.75 4.29
CA TRP A 149 -1.40 9.81 5.34
C TRP A 149 -2.46 8.75 5.65
N ALA A 150 -3.76 9.04 5.44
CA ALA A 150 -4.79 8.01 5.49
C ALA A 150 -4.60 6.97 4.37
N VAL A 151 -4.20 7.39 3.16
CA VAL A 151 -3.86 6.47 2.06
C VAL A 151 -2.65 5.61 2.42
N VAL A 152 -1.61 6.19 3.03
CA VAL A 152 -0.44 5.43 3.50
C VAL A 152 -0.83 4.43 4.58
N GLY A 153 -1.67 4.83 5.54
CA GLY A 153 -2.19 3.95 6.58
C GLY A 153 -2.91 2.75 5.99
N ASP A 154 -3.89 2.96 5.10
CA ASP A 154 -4.56 1.85 4.41
C ASP A 154 -3.59 1.05 3.52
N GLY A 155 -2.56 1.70 2.98
CA GLY A 155 -1.53 1.10 2.12
C GLY A 155 -0.63 0.07 2.83
N VAL A 156 -0.60 0.04 4.16
CA VAL A 156 0.03 -1.06 4.91
C VAL A 156 -0.95 -2.10 5.43
N ILE A 157 -2.21 -1.71 5.63
CA ILE A 157 -3.24 -2.59 6.17
C ILE A 157 -3.80 -3.53 5.09
N GLN A 158 -4.18 -2.98 3.94
CA GLN A 158 -4.87 -3.77 2.90
C GLN A 158 -3.97 -4.88 2.33
N PRO A 159 -2.69 -4.65 1.97
CA PRO A 159 -1.85 -5.73 1.46
C PRO A 159 -1.60 -6.85 2.47
N ALA A 160 -1.51 -6.52 3.76
CA ALA A 160 -1.37 -7.52 4.81
C ALA A 160 -2.63 -8.39 4.92
N VAL A 161 -3.81 -7.77 4.94
CA VAL A 161 -5.10 -8.45 4.99
C VAL A 161 -5.33 -9.33 3.77
N ASP A 162 -5.04 -8.81 2.57
CA ASP A 162 -5.17 -9.56 1.33
C ASP A 162 -4.27 -10.80 1.33
N ALA A 163 -2.99 -10.65 1.71
CA ALA A 163 -2.07 -11.77 1.82
C ALA A 163 -2.48 -12.76 2.94
N GLY A 164 -2.96 -12.27 4.08
CA GLY A 164 -3.40 -13.12 5.19
C GLY A 164 -4.61 -13.97 4.82
N ASN A 165 -5.56 -13.42 4.05
CA ASN A 165 -6.69 -14.19 3.55
C ASN A 165 -6.27 -15.21 2.48
N GLU A 166 -5.33 -14.85 1.60
CA GLU A 166 -4.85 -15.76 0.53
C GLU A 166 -4.02 -16.93 1.08
N GLU A 167 -3.24 -16.70 2.16
CA GLU A 167 -2.38 -17.70 2.80
C GLU A 167 -2.97 -18.37 4.04
N PHE A 168 -4.18 -18.00 4.46
CA PHE A 168 -4.79 -18.45 5.72
C PHE A 168 -3.93 -18.12 6.97
N GLU A 169 -3.33 -16.93 6.97
CA GLU A 169 -2.44 -16.37 7.99
C GLU A 169 -3.00 -15.02 8.53
N GLN A 170 -4.30 -14.94 8.77
CA GLN A 170 -5.01 -13.71 9.10
C GLN A 170 -4.57 -13.09 10.46
N LEU A 171 -4.30 -13.89 11.50
CA LEU A 171 -3.80 -13.42 12.81
C LEU A 171 -2.40 -12.83 12.67
N ARG A 172 -1.54 -13.46 11.89
CA ARG A 172 -0.22 -12.95 11.53
C ARG A 172 -0.33 -11.65 10.76
N ALA A 173 -1.22 -11.59 9.77
CA ALA A 173 -1.50 -10.38 9.01
C ALA A 173 -1.99 -9.22 9.89
N ILE A 174 -2.90 -9.48 10.85
CA ILE A 174 -3.33 -8.47 11.84
C ILE A 174 -2.15 -7.95 12.63
N HIS A 175 -1.30 -8.85 13.15
CA HIS A 175 -0.14 -8.45 13.94
C HIS A 175 0.82 -7.56 13.14
N ILE A 176 1.20 -7.98 11.92
CA ILE A 176 2.08 -7.22 11.03
C ILE A 176 1.46 -5.86 10.71
N ALA A 177 0.19 -5.84 10.27
CA ALA A 177 -0.52 -4.63 9.92
C ALA A 177 -0.59 -3.62 11.08
N GLN A 178 -0.87 -4.10 12.31
CA GLN A 178 -0.90 -3.26 13.51
C GLN A 178 0.47 -2.69 13.86
N GLN A 179 1.53 -3.51 13.78
CA GLN A 179 2.89 -3.04 14.10
C GLN A 179 3.39 -2.02 13.06
N LEU A 180 3.20 -2.29 11.78
CA LEU A 180 3.52 -1.36 10.69
C LEU A 180 2.78 -0.03 10.87
N HIS A 181 1.46 -0.09 11.14
CA HIS A 181 0.64 1.10 11.37
C HIS A 181 1.09 1.89 12.60
N LEU A 182 1.46 1.21 13.69
CA LEU A 182 2.00 1.87 14.88
C LEU A 182 3.28 2.65 14.57
N GLY A 183 4.20 2.04 13.82
CA GLY A 183 5.42 2.70 13.35
C GLY A 183 5.14 3.94 12.49
N LEU A 184 4.23 3.81 11.52
CA LEU A 184 3.77 4.93 10.70
C LEU A 184 3.15 6.05 11.53
N ALA A 185 2.25 5.71 12.46
CA ALA A 185 1.48 6.68 13.23
C ALA A 185 2.34 7.47 14.23
N GLU A 186 3.42 6.88 14.74
CA GLU A 186 4.39 7.58 15.60
C GLU A 186 5.31 8.51 14.82
N ALA A 187 5.67 8.15 13.58
CA ALA A 187 6.61 8.92 12.75
C ALA A 187 5.91 9.99 11.87
N ALA A 188 4.63 9.83 11.54
CA ALA A 188 3.91 10.76 10.68
C ALA A 188 3.67 12.13 11.37
N PRO A 189 3.71 13.25 10.61
CA PRO A 189 3.47 14.60 11.15
C PRO A 189 1.99 14.86 11.47
N VAL A 190 1.09 13.92 11.20
CA VAL A 190 -0.35 14.03 11.41
C VAL A 190 -0.90 12.74 12.00
N LYS A 191 -2.02 12.84 12.70
CA LYS A 191 -2.74 11.68 13.22
C LYS A 191 -3.29 10.83 12.06
N ILE A 192 -2.85 9.57 12.00
CA ILE A 192 -3.41 8.55 11.12
C ILE A 192 -4.60 7.88 11.83
N PRO A 193 -5.76 7.68 11.16
CA PRO A 193 -6.86 6.90 11.72
C PRO A 193 -6.41 5.49 12.13
N GLN A 194 -6.95 5.00 13.25
CA GLN A 194 -6.68 3.64 13.73
C GLN A 194 -7.32 2.60 12.80
N PRO A 195 -6.65 1.48 12.51
CA PRO A 195 -7.22 0.42 11.69
C PRO A 195 -8.39 -0.24 12.42
N ARG A 196 -9.41 -0.64 11.66
CA ARG A 196 -10.55 -1.40 12.17
C ARG A 196 -10.67 -2.71 11.43
N PHE A 197 -10.57 -3.80 12.19
CA PHE A 197 -10.69 -5.16 11.70
C PHE A 197 -12.00 -5.79 12.19
N GLU A 198 -12.64 -6.52 11.31
CA GLU A 198 -13.80 -7.40 11.53
C GLU A 198 -13.56 -8.68 10.72
N GLN A 199 -14.49 -9.63 10.78
CA GLN A 199 -14.44 -10.83 9.94
C GLN A 199 -15.78 -11.04 9.24
N ILE A 200 -15.74 -11.80 8.15
CA ILE A 200 -16.94 -12.27 7.46
C ILE A 200 -17.13 -13.75 7.79
N VAL A 201 -18.27 -14.09 8.40
CA VAL A 201 -18.67 -15.45 8.78
C VAL A 201 -20.08 -15.67 8.28
N ASP A 202 -20.33 -16.76 7.56
CA ASP A 202 -21.66 -17.13 7.03
C ASP A 202 -22.40 -15.99 6.30
N GLY A 203 -21.65 -15.19 5.54
CA GLY A 203 -22.21 -14.04 4.80
C GLY A 203 -22.57 -12.82 5.65
N GLY A 204 -22.18 -12.81 6.93
CA GLY A 204 -22.34 -11.68 7.84
C GLY A 204 -21.00 -11.09 8.24
N ILE A 205 -20.96 -9.77 8.46
CA ILE A 205 -19.80 -9.11 9.06
C ILE A 205 -19.97 -9.10 10.57
N VAL A 206 -19.02 -9.68 11.29
CA VAL A 206 -19.03 -9.81 12.75
C VAL A 206 -17.69 -9.37 13.35
N PRO A 207 -17.63 -8.99 14.64
CA PRO A 207 -16.38 -8.70 15.32
C PRO A 207 -15.41 -9.89 15.29
N LEU A 208 -14.11 -9.59 15.38
CA LEU A 208 -13.09 -10.62 15.59
C LEU A 208 -13.27 -11.31 16.96
N VAL A 209 -13.00 -12.61 17.00
CA VAL A 209 -12.86 -13.36 18.25
C VAL A 209 -11.38 -13.42 18.62
N VAL A 210 -11.06 -13.09 19.88
CA VAL A 210 -9.67 -12.98 20.32
C VAL A 210 -9.01 -14.35 20.37
N GLY A 211 -7.91 -14.51 19.63
CA GLY A 211 -7.12 -15.74 19.60
C GLY A 211 -7.66 -16.83 18.67
N GLU A 212 -8.70 -16.53 17.89
CA GLU A 212 -9.23 -17.41 16.86
C GLU A 212 -8.90 -16.85 15.47
N GLU A 213 -8.55 -17.73 14.55
CA GLU A 213 -8.29 -17.37 13.16
C GLU A 213 -9.59 -16.89 12.49
N PRO A 214 -9.64 -15.67 11.94
CA PRO A 214 -10.78 -15.20 11.18
C PRO A 214 -11.10 -16.08 9.96
N ASP A 215 -12.37 -16.39 9.72
CA ASP A 215 -12.80 -17.10 8.49
C ASP A 215 -12.40 -16.30 7.23
N TYR A 216 -12.69 -15.00 7.25
CA TYR A 216 -12.23 -14.05 6.25
C TYR A 216 -12.03 -12.69 6.91
N LEU A 217 -10.78 -12.22 6.95
CA LEU A 217 -10.41 -10.96 7.58
C LEU A 217 -10.87 -9.78 6.74
N LEU A 218 -11.56 -8.84 7.38
CA LEU A 218 -12.01 -7.59 6.78
C LEU A 218 -11.34 -6.40 7.48
N ALA A 219 -10.60 -5.59 6.73
CA ALA A 219 -10.16 -4.27 7.19
C ALA A 219 -10.97 -3.15 6.53
N HIS A 220 -11.54 -2.27 7.35
CA HIS A 220 -12.27 -1.11 6.86
C HIS A 220 -11.31 -0.01 6.45
N ARG A 221 -11.35 0.37 5.17
CA ARG A 221 -10.58 1.51 4.67
C ARG A 221 -11.00 2.82 5.32
N THR A 222 -10.00 3.62 5.65
CA THR A 222 -10.13 4.95 6.24
C THR A 222 -9.86 6.06 5.23
N SER A 223 -9.36 5.70 4.05
CA SER A 223 -9.04 6.57 2.92
C SER A 223 -9.88 6.25 1.67
N CYS A 224 -9.84 7.16 0.69
CA CYS A 224 -10.27 6.90 -0.67
C CYS A 224 -9.11 7.19 -1.61
N CYS A 225 -8.83 6.34 -2.60
CA CYS A 225 -7.84 6.65 -3.63
C CYS A 225 -8.31 7.74 -4.60
N MET A 226 -9.59 8.11 -4.59
CA MET A 226 -10.24 9.11 -5.46
C MET A 226 -10.40 8.69 -6.93
N ILE A 227 -10.09 7.44 -7.29
CA ILE A 227 -10.19 6.94 -8.68
C ILE A 227 -11.61 7.01 -9.25
N TYR A 228 -12.65 6.93 -8.41
CA TYR A 228 -14.06 6.97 -8.84
C TYR A 228 -14.46 8.29 -9.51
N HIS A 229 -13.62 9.33 -9.42
CA HIS A 229 -13.83 10.58 -10.15
C HIS A 229 -13.45 10.49 -11.64
N GLY A 230 -12.81 9.41 -12.07
CA GLY A 230 -12.46 9.18 -13.47
C GLY A 230 -13.69 8.93 -14.32
N ALA A 231 -13.73 9.48 -15.54
CA ALA A 231 -14.92 9.40 -16.41
C ALA A 231 -15.39 7.96 -16.72
N ASP A 232 -14.48 6.99 -16.72
CA ASP A 232 -14.78 5.57 -16.97
C ASP A 232 -14.72 4.71 -15.68
N SER A 233 -14.57 5.34 -14.52
CA SER A 233 -14.37 4.66 -13.24
C SER A 233 -15.66 4.60 -12.43
N ASN A 234 -15.81 3.53 -11.64
CA ASN A 234 -16.89 3.37 -10.67
C ASN A 234 -16.30 3.25 -9.25
N TYR A 235 -17.18 3.16 -8.26
CA TYR A 235 -16.77 2.82 -6.89
C TYR A 235 -16.15 1.41 -6.86
N CYS A 236 -14.96 1.29 -6.28
CA CYS A 236 -14.41 -0.01 -5.92
C CYS A 236 -15.16 -0.61 -4.73
N THR A 237 -15.10 -1.93 -4.56
CA THR A 237 -15.87 -2.69 -3.56
C THR A 237 -15.81 -2.10 -2.15
N SER A 238 -14.64 -1.63 -1.72
CA SER A 238 -14.40 -1.05 -0.40
C SER A 238 -14.40 0.50 -0.40
N CYS A 239 -15.00 1.16 -1.41
CA CYS A 239 -14.96 2.62 -1.52
C CYS A 239 -15.82 3.30 -0.43
N PRO A 240 -15.27 4.19 0.42
CA PRO A 240 -16.04 4.82 1.49
C PRO A 240 -17.16 5.75 0.97
N HIS A 241 -17.12 6.15 -0.31
CA HIS A 241 -18.15 6.98 -0.95
C HIS A 241 -19.34 6.17 -1.49
N GLN A 242 -19.25 4.85 -1.52
CA GLN A 242 -20.37 3.99 -1.88
C GLN A 242 -21.41 3.95 -0.73
N PRO A 243 -22.73 3.88 -1.03
CA PRO A 243 -23.75 3.67 -0.01
C PRO A 243 -23.39 2.48 0.89
N LYS A 244 -23.51 2.69 2.22
CA LYS A 244 -23.02 1.73 3.22
C LYS A 244 -23.53 0.31 2.97
N GLU A 245 -24.83 0.14 2.72
CA GLU A 245 -25.43 -1.18 2.50
C GLU A 245 -24.86 -1.88 1.27
N GLN A 246 -24.72 -1.17 0.14
CA GLN A 246 -24.14 -1.72 -1.08
C GLN A 246 -22.66 -2.09 -0.88
N ARG A 247 -21.91 -1.26 -0.14
CA ARG A 247 -20.51 -1.54 0.19
C ARG A 247 -20.38 -2.79 1.05
N LEU A 248 -21.18 -2.92 2.11
CA LEU A 248 -21.13 -4.10 2.98
C LEU A 248 -21.55 -5.37 2.23
N ALA A 249 -22.58 -5.31 1.39
CA ALA A 249 -22.97 -6.43 0.54
C ALA A 249 -21.86 -6.82 -0.45
N GLY A 250 -21.21 -5.84 -1.09
CA GLY A 250 -20.09 -6.09 -1.99
C GLY A 250 -18.87 -6.70 -1.29
N LEU A 251 -18.56 -6.27 -0.06
CA LEU A 251 -17.50 -6.86 0.76
C LEU A 251 -17.79 -8.32 1.11
N VAL A 252 -19.02 -8.63 1.51
CA VAL A 252 -19.45 -10.02 1.77
C VAL A 252 -19.35 -10.86 0.49
N GLN A 253 -19.82 -10.34 -0.64
CA GLN A 253 -19.76 -11.06 -1.91
C GLN A 253 -18.32 -11.34 -2.36
N ALA A 254 -17.40 -10.39 -2.15
CA ALA A 254 -16.00 -10.54 -2.52
C ALA A 254 -15.27 -11.61 -1.68
N ALA A 255 -15.75 -11.89 -0.46
CA ALA A 255 -15.20 -12.91 0.43
C ALA A 255 -15.64 -14.35 0.09
N GLN A 256 -16.54 -14.54 -0.89
CA GLN A 256 -17.07 -15.84 -1.27
C GLN A 256 -16.29 -16.52 -2.42
N PHE A 257 -15.21 -15.90 -2.90
CA PHE A 257 -14.36 -16.38 -3.99
C PHE A 257 -12.93 -16.61 -3.48
#